data_AF-A0A9D5EJA7-F1
#
_entry.id   AF-A0A9D5EJA7-F1
#
_cell.length_a   1.000
_cell.length_b   1.000
_cell.length_c   1.000
_cell.angle_alpha   90.00
_cell.angle_beta   90.00
_cell.angle_gamma   90.00
#
_symmetry.space_group_name_H-M   'P 1'
#
loop_
_entity.id
_entity.type
_entity.pdbx_description
1 polymer ?
#
loop_
_entity_poly.entity_id
_entity_poly.type
_entity_poly.pdbx_seq_one_letter_code
_entity_poly.pdbx_strand_id
1 'polypeptide(L)'
;MYKSVNEIKAAAAEAGGVLTVTMEQLREAHDYGRLGPHVKKSISDSLAKNGLGYFPQLGDYQHETTRVYQLGTPVADLISAVLNPTSANDVRLRKAAGGEDAEVLAKIRALVCE
;
A
#
# COMPACT_ATOMS: atom_id res chain seq x y z
N MET A 1 16.13 7.96 2.95
CA MET A 1 15.28 9.02 2.37
C MET A 1 15.08 8.65 0.90
N TYR A 2 13.84 8.55 0.43
CA TYR A 2 13.55 8.10 -0.94
C TYR A 2 13.78 9.25 -1.92
N LYS A 3 14.54 9.00 -2.98
CA LYS A 3 14.90 9.99 -3.99
C LYS A 3 13.91 10.05 -5.15
N SER A 4 13.08 9.01 -5.30
CA SER A 4 12.09 8.94 -6.38
C SER A 4 10.90 8.07 -6.01
N VAL A 5 9.79 8.25 -6.74
CA VAL A 5 8.59 7.39 -6.65
C VAL A 5 8.92 5.92 -6.94
N ASN A 6 9.87 5.66 -7.84
CA ASN A 6 10.30 4.30 -8.15
C ASN A 6 10.99 3.64 -6.96
N GLU A 7 11.75 4.39 -6.16
CA GLU A 7 12.34 3.88 -4.92
C GLU A 7 11.27 3.57 -3.88
N ILE A 8 10.22 4.41 -3.76
CA ILE A 8 9.06 4.13 -2.89
C ILE A 8 8.36 2.84 -3.33
N LYS A 9 8.17 2.66 -4.64
CA LYS A 9 7.55 1.45 -5.20
C LYS A 9 8.39 0.20 -4.90
N ALA A 10 9.70 0.26 -5.11
CA ALA A 10 10.60 -0.84 -4.82
C ALA A 10 10.59 -1.19 -3.32
N ALA A 11 10.69 -0.18 -2.45
CA ALA A 11 10.63 -0.38 -1.00
C ALA A 11 9.29 -0.96 -0.54
N ALA A 12 8.17 -0.54 -1.14
CA ALA A 12 6.87 -1.15 -0.85
C ALA A 12 6.81 -2.62 -1.30
N ALA A 13 7.39 -2.97 -2.45
CA ALA A 13 7.45 -4.35 -2.90
C ALA A 13 8.30 -5.22 -1.95
N GLU A 14 9.47 -4.73 -1.53
CA GLU A 14 10.35 -5.40 -0.56
C GLU A 14 9.70 -5.58 0.81
N ALA A 15 8.87 -4.63 1.24
CA ALA A 15 8.13 -4.66 2.50
C ALA A 15 6.84 -5.51 2.46
N GLY A 16 6.63 -6.32 1.41
CA GLY A 16 5.45 -7.18 1.30
C GLY A 16 4.22 -6.48 0.70
N GLY A 17 4.42 -5.42 -0.10
CA GLY A 17 3.40 -4.74 -0.87
C GLY A 17 2.84 -3.45 -0.24
N VAL A 18 3.31 -3.06 0.95
CA VAL A 18 2.90 -1.84 1.65
C VAL A 18 4.04 -1.22 2.44
N LEU A 19 4.09 0.12 2.43
CA LEU A 19 5.12 0.91 3.07
C LEU A 19 4.50 2.11 3.78
N THR A 20 4.88 2.34 5.03
CA THR A 20 4.52 3.58 5.74
C THR A 20 5.55 4.65 5.45
N VAL A 21 5.09 5.81 4.96
CA VAL A 21 5.95 6.96 4.64
C VAL A 21 5.37 8.24 5.24
N THR A 22 6.23 9.22 5.50
CA THR A 22 5.81 10.57 5.90
C THR A 22 5.50 11.44 4.67
N MET A 23 4.73 12.50 4.87
CA MET A 23 4.50 13.51 3.82
C MET A 23 5.79 14.20 3.39
N GLU A 24 6.77 14.35 4.28
CA GLU A 24 8.13 14.81 3.94
C GLU A 24 8.82 13.89 2.93
N GLN A 25 8.79 12.58 3.20
CA GLN A 25 9.39 11.59 2.31
C GLN A 25 8.72 11.54 0.94
N LEU A 26 7.38 11.67 0.89
CA LEU A 26 6.64 11.81 -0.36
C LEU A 26 6.96 13.12 -1.08
N ARG A 27 7.10 14.22 -0.37
CA ARG A 27 7.47 15.51 -0.96
C ARG A 27 8.84 15.43 -1.64
N GLU A 28 9.82 14.86 -0.96
CA GLU A 28 11.21 14.77 -1.42
C GLU A 28 11.37 13.79 -2.58
N ALA A 29 10.68 12.65 -2.54
CA ALA A 29 10.69 11.68 -3.64
C ALA A 29 10.07 12.23 -4.94
N HIS A 30 9.36 13.35 -4.88
CA HIS A 30 8.79 14.05 -6.03
C HIS A 30 9.45 15.42 -6.28
N ASP A 31 10.58 15.71 -5.63
CA ASP A 31 11.38 16.93 -5.76
C ASP A 31 10.60 18.23 -5.52
N TYR A 32 9.65 18.20 -4.58
CA TYR A 32 8.88 19.39 -4.21
C TYR A 32 9.53 20.13 -3.05
N GLY A 33 9.66 21.46 -3.14
CA GLY A 33 10.22 22.27 -2.05
C GLY A 33 9.28 22.50 -0.85
N ARG A 34 7.95 22.45 -1.04
CA ARG A 34 6.94 22.71 0.01
C ARG A 34 5.69 21.87 -0.22
N LEU A 35 4.95 21.53 0.84
CA LEU A 35 3.61 20.92 0.76
C LEU A 35 2.56 22.00 0.46
N GLY A 36 2.42 22.35 -0.83
CA GLY A 36 1.39 23.29 -1.29
C GLY A 36 0.06 22.60 -1.66
N PRO A 37 -1.02 23.37 -1.91
CA PRO A 37 -2.35 22.83 -2.22
C PRO A 37 -2.37 21.95 -3.48
N HIS A 38 -1.52 22.24 -4.46
CA HIS A 38 -1.39 21.42 -5.67
C HIS A 38 -0.46 20.21 -5.51
N VAL A 39 0.43 20.23 -4.52
CA VAL A 39 1.46 19.19 -4.34
C VAL A 39 0.82 17.86 -3.96
N LYS A 40 -0.19 17.86 -3.08
CA LYS A 40 -0.92 16.64 -2.72
C LYS A 40 -1.57 16.00 -3.95
N LYS A 41 -2.20 16.80 -4.81
CA LYS A 41 -2.79 16.31 -6.07
C LYS A 41 -1.71 15.73 -6.99
N SER A 42 -0.59 16.43 -7.17
CA SER A 42 0.50 15.93 -8.02
C SER A 42 1.16 14.66 -7.48
N ILE A 43 1.34 14.54 -6.16
CA ILE A 43 1.81 13.30 -5.51
C ILE A 43 0.81 12.18 -5.77
N SER A 44 -0.48 12.41 -5.49
CA SER A 44 -1.56 11.44 -5.75
C SER A 44 -1.58 10.95 -7.20
N ASP A 45 -1.54 11.87 -8.16
CA ASP A 45 -1.54 11.55 -9.59
C ASP A 45 -0.29 10.75 -9.99
N SER A 46 0.86 11.10 -9.44
CA SER A 46 2.12 10.41 -9.71
C SER A 46 2.19 9.03 -9.08
N LEU A 47 1.69 8.84 -7.85
CA LEU A 47 1.53 7.52 -7.23
C LEU A 47 0.62 6.63 -8.10
N ALA A 48 -0.55 7.15 -8.51
CA ALA A 48 -1.50 6.43 -9.35
C ALA A 48 -0.87 6.01 -10.70
N LYS A 49 -0.15 6.93 -11.37
CA LYS A 49 0.58 6.64 -12.62
C LYS A 49 1.61 5.53 -12.47
N ASN A 50 2.17 5.34 -11.28
CA ASN A 50 3.16 4.32 -10.99
C ASN A 50 2.55 3.00 -10.46
N GLY A 51 1.22 2.90 -10.40
CA GLY A 51 0.50 1.73 -9.89
C GLY A 51 0.54 1.64 -8.37
N LEU A 52 0.59 2.78 -7.67
CA LEU A 52 0.56 2.87 -6.22
C LEU A 52 -0.77 3.49 -5.76
N GLY A 53 -1.36 2.90 -4.72
CA GLY A 53 -2.42 3.48 -3.93
C GLY A 53 -1.88 4.05 -2.62
N TYR A 54 -2.69 4.84 -1.93
CA TYR A 54 -2.34 5.34 -0.60
C TYR A 54 -3.56 5.40 0.33
N PHE A 55 -3.32 5.24 1.63
CA PHE A 55 -4.33 5.38 2.67
C PHE A 55 -3.69 5.71 4.04
N PRO A 56 -4.25 6.64 4.84
CA PRO A 56 -5.41 7.49 4.56
C PRO A 56 -5.07 8.60 3.56
N GLN A 57 -5.99 9.56 3.38
CA GLN A 57 -5.78 10.75 2.56
C GLN A 57 -4.45 11.45 2.89
N LEU A 58 -3.83 12.08 1.88
CA LEU A 58 -2.55 12.77 2.08
C LEU A 58 -2.71 13.94 3.06
N GLY A 59 -1.82 13.91 4.06
CA GLY A 59 -1.76 14.88 5.14
C GLY A 59 -1.34 16.28 4.69
N ASP A 60 -1.62 17.26 5.55
CA ASP A 60 -1.21 18.66 5.38
C ASP A 60 0.15 18.95 6.01
N TYR A 61 0.55 18.16 7.01
CA TYR A 61 1.80 18.35 7.75
C TYR A 61 2.87 17.32 7.39
N GLN A 62 4.13 17.76 7.36
CA GLN A 62 5.27 16.95 6.89
C GLN A 62 5.49 15.65 7.68
N HIS A 63 5.18 15.66 8.98
CA HIS A 63 5.34 14.52 9.86
C HIS A 63 4.18 13.52 9.79
N GLU A 64 3.08 13.87 9.13
CA GLU A 64 1.94 12.97 8.99
C GLU A 64 2.32 11.77 8.12
N THR A 65 1.86 10.60 8.53
CA THR A 65 2.17 9.33 7.87
C THR A 65 1.02 8.87 7.01
N THR A 66 1.34 8.32 5.83
CA THR A 66 0.40 7.58 5.00
C THR A 66 0.99 6.22 4.64
N ARG A 67 0.14 5.23 4.38
CA ARG A 67 0.58 3.97 3.79
C ARG A 67 0.51 4.09 2.29
N VAL A 68 1.60 3.77 1.61
CA VAL A 68 1.66 3.58 0.17
C VAL A 68 1.68 2.09 -0.10
N TYR A 69 0.85 1.62 -1.01
CA TYR A 69 0.72 0.19 -1.33
C TYR A 69 0.64 -0.03 -2.83
N GLN A 70 1.13 -1.18 -3.29
CA GLN A 70 1.15 -1.48 -4.72
C GLN A 70 -0.21 -2.03 -5.18
N LEU A 71 -0.80 -1.42 -6.20
CA LEU A 71 -2.07 -1.86 -6.78
C LEU A 71 -1.90 -3.24 -7.45
N GLY A 72 -2.98 -4.04 -7.44
CA GLY A 72 -2.98 -5.40 -7.97
C GLY A 72 -2.26 -6.42 -7.07
N THR A 73 -1.93 -6.05 -5.83
CA THR A 73 -1.40 -6.97 -4.82
C THR A 73 -2.48 -7.40 -3.83
N PRO A 74 -2.31 -8.54 -3.12
CA PRO A 74 -3.25 -8.96 -2.08
C PRO A 74 -3.48 -7.89 -1.00
N VAL A 75 -2.45 -7.11 -0.67
CA VAL A 75 -2.58 -6.01 0.30
C VAL A 75 -3.49 -4.90 -0.22
N ALA A 76 -3.38 -4.54 -1.50
CA ALA A 76 -4.29 -3.58 -2.13
C ALA A 76 -5.74 -4.08 -2.15
N ASP A 77 -5.94 -5.39 -2.40
CA ASP A 77 -7.27 -5.99 -2.37
C ASP A 77 -7.89 -5.95 -0.97
N LEU A 78 -7.09 -6.20 0.08
CA LEU A 78 -7.54 -6.10 1.46
C LEU A 78 -7.89 -4.66 1.84
N ILE A 79 -7.02 -3.70 1.51
CA ILE A 79 -7.30 -2.28 1.77
C ILE A 79 -8.56 -1.85 1.03
N SER A 80 -8.71 -2.22 -0.25
CA SER A 80 -9.92 -1.93 -1.03
C SER A 80 -11.18 -2.55 -0.43
N ALA A 81 -11.09 -3.78 0.08
CA ALA A 81 -12.20 -4.45 0.74
C ALA A 81 -12.63 -3.74 2.03
N VAL A 82 -11.67 -3.23 2.82
CA VAL A 82 -11.95 -2.41 4.02
C VAL A 82 -12.61 -1.07 3.65
N LEU A 83 -12.14 -0.41 2.60
CA LEU A 83 -12.62 0.92 2.21
C LEU A 83 -13.96 0.90 1.47
N ASN A 84 -14.32 -0.22 0.84
CA ASN A 84 -15.53 -0.36 0.04
C ASN A 84 -16.40 -1.51 0.59
N PRO A 85 -17.23 -1.26 1.62
CA PRO A 85 -18.05 -2.30 2.22
C PRO A 85 -19.09 -2.82 1.22
N THR A 86 -18.98 -4.10 0.89
CA THR A 86 -19.93 -4.84 0.04
C THR A 86 -19.96 -6.29 0.51
N SER A 87 -21.07 -7.00 0.29
CA SER A 87 -21.18 -8.42 0.68
C SER A 87 -20.04 -9.29 0.11
N ALA A 88 -19.56 -8.96 -1.10
CA ALA A 88 -18.43 -9.65 -1.72
C ALA A 88 -17.10 -9.34 -1.02
N ASN A 89 -16.87 -8.08 -0.63
CA ASN A 89 -15.68 -7.69 0.12
C ASN A 89 -15.69 -8.23 1.55
N ASP A 90 -16.84 -8.35 2.20
CA ASP A 90 -16.97 -8.96 3.52
C ASP A 90 -16.58 -10.45 3.51
N VAL A 91 -16.90 -11.17 2.42
CA VAL A 91 -16.44 -12.55 2.22
C VAL A 91 -14.91 -12.59 2.11
N ARG A 92 -14.31 -11.66 1.35
CA ARG A 92 -12.85 -11.57 1.20
C ARG A 92 -12.15 -11.25 2.53
N LEU A 93 -12.68 -10.31 3.31
CA LEU A 93 -12.15 -9.96 4.63
C LEU A 93 -12.23 -11.15 5.58
N ARG A 94 -13.36 -11.87 5.61
CA ARG A 94 -13.50 -13.09 6.41
C ARG A 94 -12.51 -14.18 5.98
N LYS A 95 -12.32 -14.38 4.68
CA LYS A 95 -11.33 -15.33 4.17
C LYS A 95 -9.92 -14.97 4.62
N ALA A 96 -9.55 -13.69 4.49
CA ALA A 96 -8.23 -13.21 4.88
C ALA A 96 -7.97 -13.28 6.39
N ALA A 97 -9.00 -12.99 7.21
CA ALA A 97 -8.92 -13.11 8.66
C ALA A 97 -8.96 -14.58 9.13
N GLY A 98 -9.60 -15.47 8.36
CA GLY A 98 -9.89 -16.85 8.72
C GLY A 98 -8.69 -17.81 8.65
N GLY A 99 -7.50 -17.37 8.24
CA GLY A 99 -6.25 -18.14 8.36
C GLY A 99 -6.15 -19.44 7.54
N GLU A 100 -7.21 -19.86 6.85
CA GLU A 100 -7.30 -21.12 6.10
C GLU A 100 -6.16 -21.28 5.09
N ASP A 101 -5.76 -20.20 4.42
CA ASP A 101 -4.70 -20.24 3.41
C ASP A 101 -3.32 -20.62 4.03
N ALA A 102 -3.05 -20.23 5.28
CA ALA A 102 -1.81 -20.60 5.99
C ALA A 102 -1.81 -22.07 6.44
N GLU A 103 -2.96 -22.59 6.90
CA GLU A 103 -3.12 -24.00 7.24
C GLU A 103 -3.06 -24.91 6.02
N VAL A 104 -3.66 -24.49 4.90
CA VAL A 104 -3.59 -25.23 3.63
C VAL A 104 -2.17 -25.26 3.10
N LEU A 105 -1.43 -24.15 3.15
CA LEU A 105 -0.02 -24.11 2.77
C LEU A 105 0.85 -24.99 3.68
N ALA A 106 0.58 -25.05 4.99
CA ALA A 106 1.27 -25.94 5.91
C ALA A 106 1.02 -27.42 5.56
N LYS A 107 -0.22 -27.79 5.21
CA LYS A 107 -0.58 -29.15 4.76
C LYS A 107 0.11 -29.51 3.45
N ILE A 108 0.17 -28.60 2.48
CA ILE A 108 0.89 -28.82 1.21
C ILE A 108 2.39 -29.00 1.46
N ARG A 109 2.99 -28.20 2.34
CA ARG A 109 4.41 -28.33 2.71
C ARG A 109 4.72 -29.69 3.35
N ALA A 110 3.84 -30.20 4.19
CA ALA A 110 3.99 -31.51 4.81
C ALA A 110 3.98 -32.65 3.76
N LEU A 111 3.17 -32.53 2.71
CA LEU A 111 3.06 -33.54 1.64
C LEU A 111 4.21 -33.52 0.63
N VAL A 112 4.86 -32.37 0.42
CA VAL A 112 5.95 -32.22 -0.57
C VAL A 112 7.33 -32.51 0.01
N CYS A 113 7.47 -32.48 1.35
CA CYS A 113 8.72 -32.74 2.06
C CYS A 113 8.81 -34.15 2.67
N GLU A 114 7.88 -35.05 2.33
CA GLU A 114 8.03 -36.51 2.50
C GLU A 114 8.77 -37.14 1.32
#